data_AF-A0AAU9XU90-F1
#
_entry.id   AF-A0AAU9XU90-F1
#
_cell.length_a   1.000
_cell.length_b   1.000
_cell.length_c   1.000
_cell.angle_alpha   90.00
_cell.angle_beta   90.00
_cell.angle_gamma   90.00
#
_symmetry.space_group_name_H-M   'P 1'
#
loop_
_entity.id
_entity.type
_entity.pdbx_description
1 polymer ?
#
loop_
_entity_poly.entity_id
_entity_poly.type
_entity_poly.pdbx_seq_one_letter_code
_entity_poly.pdbx_strand_id
1 'polypeptide(L)' 'MTPCDGIIKGDTIMYLLVEGVKMLKCRYKNNYRAKKVTHKMPPSHFLDLRLVRTNLDKEGFKFQLEEYAVTRILEA' A
#
# COMPACT_ATOMS: atom_id res chain seq x y z
N MET A 1 -2.69 -5.64 -7.29
CA MET A 1 -4.05 -5.03 -7.34
C MET A 1 -4.86 -5.79 -8.36
N THR A 2 -5.94 -6.43 -7.92
CA THR A 2 -6.70 -7.38 -8.75
C THR A 2 -8.16 -6.95 -8.85
N PRO A 3 -8.64 -6.58 -10.03
CA PRO A 3 -10.06 -6.32 -10.29
C PRO A 3 -10.89 -7.61 -10.16
N CYS A 4 -12.05 -7.53 -9.51
CA CYS A 4 -12.98 -8.65 -9.35
C CYS A 4 -14.38 -8.08 -9.04
N ASP A 5 -15.39 -8.40 -9.84
CA ASP A 5 -16.81 -8.07 -9.57
C ASP A 5 -17.07 -6.59 -9.18
N GLY A 6 -16.47 -5.65 -9.90
CA GLY A 6 -16.64 -4.21 -9.66
C GLY A 6 -15.87 -3.66 -8.45
N ILE A 7 -15.02 -4.47 -7.81
CA ILE A 7 -14.12 -4.05 -6.72
C ILE A 7 -12.66 -4.30 -7.08
N ILE A 8 -11.75 -3.58 -6.42
CA ILE A 8 -10.32 -3.85 -6.51
C ILE A 8 -9.88 -4.53 -5.22
N LYS A 9 -9.25 -5.69 -5.32
CA LYS A 9 -8.64 -6.42 -4.21
C LYS A 9 -7.15 -6.09 -4.15
N GLY A 10 -6.68 -5.65 -3.00
CA GLY A 10 -5.26 -5.49 -2.69
C GLY A 10 -4.80 -6.61 -1.76
N ASP A 11 -3.68 -7.23 -2.06
CA ASP A 11 -3.02 -8.19 -1.18
C ASP A 11 -1.54 -7.84 -1.17
N THR A 12 -1.02 -7.43 -0.01
CA THR A 12 0.38 -7.01 0.11
C THR A 12 0.99 -7.58 1.38
N ILE A 13 2.26 -7.94 1.29
CA ILE A 13 3.06 -8.31 2.46
C ILE A 13 3.99 -7.12 2.75
N MET A 14 3.86 -6.56 3.95
CA MET A 14 4.73 -5.51 4.46
C MET A 14 5.64 -6.07 5.55
N TYR A 15 6.79 -5.44 5.72
CA TYR A 15 7.74 -5.76 6.78
C TYR A 15 8.05 -4.49 7.56
N LEU A 16 7.87 -4.52 8.87
CA LEU A 16 8.29 -3.46 9.77
C LEU A 16 9.67 -3.79 10.31
N LEU A 17 10.65 -2.94 10.01
CA LEU A 17 11.98 -3.01 10.63
C LEU A 17 11.86 -2.55 12.08
N VAL A 18 12.32 -3.37 13.01
CA VAL A 18 12.41 -3.04 14.45
C VAL A 18 13.86 -3.09 14.92
N GLU A 19 14.12 -2.59 16.11
CA GLU A 19 15.46 -2.58 16.72
C GLU A 19 16.12 -3.98 16.70
N GLY A 20 17.43 -4.00 16.45
CA GLY A 20 18.18 -5.26 16.35
C GLY A 20 18.01 -6.02 15.03
N VAL A 21 17.73 -5.30 13.92
CA VAL A 21 17.68 -5.84 12.54
C VAL A 21 16.58 -6.90 12.33
N LYS A 22 15.58 -6.96 13.21
CA LYS A 22 14.45 -7.87 13.06
C LYS A 22 13.40 -7.27 12.13
N MET A 23 12.74 -8.11 11.33
CA MET A 23 11.62 -7.72 10.49
C MET A 23 10.34 -8.39 10.96
N LEU A 24 9.32 -7.60 11.27
CA LEU A 24 7.98 -8.08 11.59
C LEU A 24 7.13 -8.10 10.33
N LYS A 25 6.74 -9.30 9.90
CA LYS A 25 5.90 -9.50 8.71
C LYS A 25 4.43 -9.25 9.03
N CYS A 26 3.75 -8.50 8.17
CA CYS A 26 2.31 -8.32 8.19
C CYS A 26 1.73 -8.52 6.78
N ARG A 27 0.56 -9.14 6.67
CA ARG A 27 -0.17 -9.27 5.39
C ARG A 27 -1.44 -8.43 5.45
N TYR A 28 -1.56 -7.48 4.53
CA TYR A 28 -2.75 -6.65 4.37
C TYR A 28 -3.60 -7.19 3.23
N LYS A 29 -4.89 -7.39 3.51
CA LYS A 29 -5.90 -7.74 2.51
C LYS A 29 -6.94 -6.63 2.49
N ASN A 30 -6.99 -5.88 1.39
CA ASN A 30 -7.82 -4.70 1.24
C ASN A 30 -8.86 -4.91 0.15
N ASN A 31 -10.06 -4.36 0.36
CA ASN A 31 -11.11 -4.30 -0.65
C ASN A 31 -11.46 -2.83 -0.92
N TYR A 32 -11.20 -2.34 -2.12
CA TYR A 32 -11.52 -0.98 -2.55
C TYR A 32 -12.83 -1.00 -3.33
N ARG A 33 -13.83 -0.29 -2.81
CA ARG A 33 -15.18 -0.19 -3.41
C ARG A 33 -15.47 1.27 -3.73
N ALA A 34 -15.71 1.56 -5.01
CA ALA A 34 -16.14 2.89 -5.42
C ALA A 34 -17.57 3.16 -4.94
N LYS A 35 -17.86 4.38 -4.48
CA LYS A 35 -19.23 4.80 -4.13
C LYS A 35 -20.16 4.85 -5.35
N LYS A 36 -19.59 5.13 -6.52
CA LYS A 36 -20.31 5.15 -7.81
C LYS A 36 -20.08 3.83 -8.54
N VAL A 37 -21.09 3.41 -9.32
CA VAL A 37 -20.96 2.26 -10.21
C VAL A 37 -19.81 2.51 -11.17
N THR A 38 -18.87 1.57 -11.22
CA THR A 38 -17.69 1.64 -12.09
C THR A 38 -17.93 0.76 -13.30
N HIS A 39 -18.06 1.37 -14.47
CA HIS A 39 -18.34 0.63 -15.71
C HIS A 39 -17.08 0.07 -16.37
N LYS A 40 -15.90 0.57 -16.01
CA LYS A 40 -14.61 0.13 -16.56
C LYS A 40 -13.62 -0.16 -15.44
N MET A 41 -13.22 -1.42 -15.32
CA MET A 41 -12.20 -1.84 -14.36
C MET A 41 -10.80 -1.64 -14.95
N PRO A 42 -9.78 -1.30 -14.13
CA PRO A 42 -8.40 -1.30 -14.58
C PRO A 42 -7.93 -2.74 -14.87
N PRO A 43 -6.84 -2.95 -15.64
CA PRO A 43 -6.17 -4.24 -15.67
C PRO A 43 -5.54 -4.55 -14.30
N SER A 44 -5.23 -5.83 -14.08
CA SER A 44 -4.38 -6.23 -12.96
C SER A 44 -3.02 -5.53 -13.04
N HIS A 45 -2.57 -4.98 -11.91
CA HIS A 45 -1.34 -4.20 -11.85
C HIS A 45 -0.70 -4.29 -10.46
N PHE A 46 0.55 -3.86 -10.37
CA PHE A 46 1.26 -3.67 -9.11
C PHE A 46 1.18 -2.22 -8.68
N LEU A 47 1.21 -2.03 -7.37
CA LEU A 47 1.36 -0.73 -6.73
C LEU A 47 2.63 -0.83 -5.88
N ASP A 48 3.70 -0.22 -6.34
CA ASP A 48 4.92 -0.08 -5.54
C ASP A 48 4.70 1.09 -4.58
N LEU A 49 4.97 0.87 -3.30
CA LEU A 49 4.68 1.83 -2.24
C LEU A 49 5.91 2.02 -1.35
N ARG A 50 6.26 3.28 -1.11
CA ARG A 50 7.26 3.71 -0.13
C ARG A 50 6.61 4.69 0.83
N LEU A 51 6.52 4.30 2.09
CA LEU A 51 6.07 5.18 3.18
C LEU A 51 7.29 5.53 4.04
N VAL A 52 7.54 6.82 4.22
CA VAL A 52 8.64 7.35 5.04
C VAL A 52 8.04 8.15 6.19
N ARG A 53 8.56 7.89 7.40
CA ARG A 53 8.24 8.65 8.61
C ARG A 53 9.46 9.45 9.04
N THR A 54 9.27 10.75 9.22
CA THR A 54 10.28 11.67 9.76
C THR A 54 9.77 12.22 11.08
N ASN A 55 10.46 11.92 12.18
CA ASN A 55 10.13 12.50 13.48
C ASN A 55 10.58 13.96 13.52
N LEU A 56 9.69 14.86 13.93
CA LEU A 56 9.91 16.30 14.05
C LEU A 56 10.25 16.71 15.49
N ASP A 57 10.03 15.81 16.45
CA ASP A 57 10.47 15.93 17.83
C ASP A 57 11.28 14.68 18.26
N LYS A 58 11.90 14.76 19.44
CA LYS A 58 12.77 13.68 19.95
C LYS A 58 11.94 12.49 20.45
N GLU A 59 10.75 12.78 20.98
CA GLU A 59 9.84 11.82 21.59
C GLU A 59 9.06 11.03 20.53
N GLY A 60 9.03 11.49 19.29
CA GLY A 60 8.31 10.86 18.18
C GLY A 60 6.78 11.08 18.21
N PHE A 61 6.30 12.09 18.93
CA PHE A 61 4.87 12.43 18.98
C PHE A 61 4.46 13.37 17.83
N LYS A 62 5.39 14.19 17.35
CA LYS A 62 5.23 14.99 16.14
C LYS A 62 6.05 14.36 15.04
N PHE A 63 5.39 14.03 13.94
CA PHE A 63 6.04 13.42 12.79
C PHE A 63 5.36 13.84 11.50
N GLN A 64 6.13 13.79 10.42
CA GLN A 64 5.64 13.90 9.05
C GLN A 64 5.65 12.51 8.41
N LEU A 65 4.60 12.22 7.64
CA LEU A 65 4.52 11.03 6.80
C LEU A 65 4.54 11.45 5.34
N GLU A 66 5.38 10.79 4.56
CA GLU A 66 5.47 10.97 3.11
C GLU A 66 5.25 9.62 2.44
N GLU A 67 4.28 9.56 1.54
CA GLU A 67 3.96 8.37 0.77
C GLU A 67 4.27 8.62 -0.70
N TYR A 68 5.01 7.68 -1.30
CA TYR A 68 5.22 7.59 -2.73
C TYR A 68 4.61 6.29 -3.23
N ALA A 69 3.73 6.39 -4.23
CA ALA A 69 3.04 5.26 -4.80
C ALA A 69 3.06 5.35 -6.32
N VAL A 70 3.49 4.27 -6.97
CA VAL A 70 3.55 4.17 -8.44
C VAL A 70 2.90 2.89 -8.88
N THR A 71 2.07 3.00 -9.92
CA THR A 71 1.47 1.86 -10.58
C THR A 71 2.38 1.36 -11.70
N ARG A 72 2.53 0.04 -11.79
CA ARG A 72 3.17 -0.60 -12.94
C ARG A 72 2.37 -1.81 -13.40
N ILE A 73 2.31 -1.98 -14.71
CA ILE A 73 1.75 -3.16 -15.35
C ILE A 73 2.95 -4.07 -15.64
N LEU A 74 2.79 -5.37 -15.40
CA LEU A 74 3.80 -6.35 -15.82
C LEU A 74 3.63 -6.47 -17.33
N GLU A 75 4.55 -5.90 -18.10
CA GLU A 75 4.60 -6.13 -19.54
C GLU A 75 4.89 -7.62 -19.75
N ALA A 76 4.11 -8.24 -20.65
CA ALA A 76 4.17 -9.67 -20.95
C ALA A 76 5.34 -10.00 -21.87
#